data_AF-A0A3D1KGF4-F1
#
_entry.id   AF-A0A3D1KGF4-F1
#
_cell.length_a   1.000
_cell.length_b   1.000
_cell.length_c   1.000
_cell.angle_alpha   90.00
_cell.angle_beta   90.00
_cell.angle_gamma   90.00
#
_symmetry.space_group_name_H-M   'P 1'
#
loop_
_entity.id
_entity.type
_entity.pdbx_description
1 polymer ?
#
loop_
_entity_poly.entity_id
_entity_poly.type
_entity_poly.pdbx_seq_one_letter_code
_entity_poly.pdbx_strand_id
1 'polypeptide(L)'
;MNNKININPSSTKWLEKDDRVVADYFCDLGFRSLKQILDMRVFDLMNMQGLNAVRVEEVIICLYKWLNPNTAIDEAIYNGMMSQPFLYTPWRKEHKDLAAIKVGDLVLTPGINMKAIQHFYDAIRKAFFKSEEYNWRWYKFRNRSEYVTYLRKHEEAE
;
A
#
# COMPACT_ATOMS: atom_id res chain seq x y z
N MET A 1 -11.02 -9.34 -14.55
CA MET A 1 -10.63 -8.97 -13.16
C MET A 1 -9.71 -10.05 -12.61
N ASN A 2 -8.51 -9.71 -12.16
CA ASN A 2 -7.53 -10.67 -11.66
C ASN A 2 -8.07 -11.38 -10.40
N ASN A 3 -8.26 -12.70 -10.46
CA ASN A 3 -8.68 -13.53 -9.30
C ASN A 3 -7.76 -13.38 -8.07
N LYS A 4 -6.55 -12.85 -8.28
CA LYS A 4 -5.55 -12.56 -7.24
C LYS A 4 -5.95 -11.46 -6.25
N ILE A 5 -6.83 -10.53 -6.63
CA ILE A 5 -7.18 -9.34 -5.82
C ILE A 5 -8.18 -9.69 -4.70
N ASN A 6 -9.05 -10.66 -4.93
CA ASN A 6 -10.08 -11.07 -3.98
C ASN A 6 -9.61 -12.18 -3.04
N ILE A 7 -8.31 -12.51 -3.05
CA ILE A 7 -7.79 -13.58 -2.21
C ILE A 7 -7.80 -13.15 -0.74
N ASN A 8 -8.12 -14.10 0.13
CA ASN A 8 -8.05 -13.90 1.56
C ASN A 8 -6.57 -13.89 2.00
N PRO A 9 -6.12 -12.89 2.77
CA PRO A 9 -4.77 -12.85 3.37
C PRO A 9 -4.37 -14.13 4.13
N SER A 10 -5.34 -14.85 4.70
CA SER A 10 -5.09 -16.12 5.41
C SER A 10 -4.98 -17.36 4.50
N SER A 11 -5.12 -17.20 3.19
CA SER A 11 -5.07 -18.34 2.27
C SER A 11 -3.66 -18.88 2.11
N THR A 12 -3.53 -20.21 2.02
CA THR A 12 -2.23 -20.89 1.85
C THR A 12 -1.45 -20.35 0.65
N LYS A 13 -2.15 -20.08 -0.46
CA LYS A 13 -1.56 -19.51 -1.68
C LYS A 13 -0.92 -18.13 -1.46
N TRP A 14 -1.52 -17.29 -0.63
CA TRP A 14 -0.95 -16.00 -0.27
C TRP A 14 0.22 -16.17 0.70
N LEU A 15 0.05 -16.99 1.74
CA LEU A 15 1.06 -17.23 2.77
C LEU A 15 2.38 -17.78 2.21
N GLU A 16 2.34 -18.59 1.15
CA GLU A 16 3.52 -19.09 0.44
C GLU A 16 4.35 -17.98 -0.26
N LYS A 17 3.73 -16.83 -0.58
CA LYS A 17 4.40 -15.69 -1.22
C LYS A 17 4.70 -14.55 -0.27
N ASP A 18 3.89 -14.42 0.77
CA ASP A 18 4.05 -13.45 1.84
C ASP A 18 5.24 -13.76 2.75
N ASP A 19 5.72 -15.01 2.76
CA ASP A 19 6.71 -15.53 3.72
C ASP A 19 6.31 -15.22 5.18
N ARG A 20 4.99 -15.12 5.42
CA ARG A 20 4.33 -14.71 6.66
C ARG A 20 4.74 -13.34 7.21
N VAL A 21 5.24 -12.44 6.36
CA VAL A 21 5.73 -11.13 6.81
C VAL A 21 4.58 -10.14 7.03
N VAL A 22 3.49 -10.23 6.25
CA VAL A 22 2.43 -9.20 6.23
C VAL A 22 1.04 -9.75 6.54
N ALA A 23 0.79 -11.03 6.28
CA ALA A 23 -0.53 -11.65 6.46
C ALA A 23 -1.06 -11.54 7.90
N ASP A 24 -0.18 -11.63 8.90
CA ASP A 24 -0.56 -11.53 10.31
C ASP A 24 -1.17 -10.16 10.63
N TYR A 25 -0.57 -9.07 10.13
CA TYR A 25 -1.12 -7.72 10.31
C TYR A 25 -2.52 -7.57 9.70
N PHE A 26 -2.74 -8.17 8.53
CA PHE A 26 -4.03 -8.11 7.86
C PHE A 26 -5.10 -8.89 8.63
N CYS A 27 -4.74 -10.05 9.17
CA CYS A 27 -5.65 -10.87 9.96
C CYS A 27 -6.00 -10.16 11.28
N ASP A 28 -5.02 -9.63 12.00
CA ASP A 28 -5.20 -8.92 13.27
C ASP A 28 -6.10 -7.69 13.13
N LEU A 29 -5.97 -6.97 12.00
CA LEU A 29 -6.79 -5.80 11.71
C LEU A 29 -8.17 -6.13 11.13
N GLY A 30 -8.44 -7.41 10.83
CA GLY A 30 -9.73 -7.90 10.35
C GLY A 30 -9.98 -7.72 8.85
N PHE A 31 -8.92 -7.56 8.04
CA PHE A 31 -9.04 -7.54 6.59
C PHE A 31 -9.31 -8.95 6.04
N ARG A 32 -10.25 -9.05 5.10
CA ARG A 32 -10.69 -10.34 4.53
C ARG A 32 -10.33 -10.52 3.06
N SER A 33 -9.84 -9.48 2.40
CA SER A 33 -9.44 -9.51 1.00
C SER A 33 -8.40 -8.44 0.72
N LEU A 34 -7.46 -8.70 -0.19
CA LEU A 34 -6.47 -7.68 -0.61
C LEU A 34 -7.13 -6.45 -1.22
N LYS A 35 -8.26 -6.61 -1.91
CA LYS A 35 -9.06 -5.49 -2.45
C LYS A 35 -9.34 -4.41 -1.41
N GLN A 36 -9.71 -4.81 -0.19
CA GLN A 36 -10.01 -3.87 0.89
C GLN A 36 -8.83 -2.98 1.26
N ILE A 37 -7.61 -3.45 1.02
CA ILE A 37 -6.36 -2.72 1.31
C ILE A 37 -5.98 -1.85 0.12
N LEU A 38 -6.13 -2.40 -1.11
CA LEU A 38 -5.90 -1.66 -2.35
C LEU A 38 -6.77 -0.40 -2.45
N ASP A 39 -7.99 -0.45 -1.93
CA ASP A 39 -8.93 0.67 -1.95
C ASP A 39 -8.64 1.73 -0.86
N MET A 40 -7.75 1.45 0.12
CA MET A 40 -7.39 2.40 1.17
C MET A 40 -6.41 3.46 0.69
N ARG A 41 -6.54 4.68 1.24
CA ARG A 41 -5.48 5.69 1.13
C ARG A 41 -4.24 5.21 1.90
N VAL A 42 -3.06 5.50 1.37
CA VAL A 42 -1.79 5.15 2.05
C VAL A 42 -1.69 5.86 3.40
N PHE A 43 -2.26 7.07 3.53
CA PHE A 43 -2.37 7.81 4.79
C PHE A 43 -3.22 7.05 5.81
N ASP A 44 -4.39 6.54 5.41
CA ASP A 44 -5.26 5.77 6.29
C ASP A 44 -4.58 4.48 6.74
N LEU A 45 -3.85 3.82 5.85
CA LEU A 45 -3.09 2.62 6.17
C LEU A 45 -1.99 2.87 7.21
N MET A 46 -1.27 4.00 7.13
CA MET A 46 -0.30 4.43 8.15
C MET A 46 -0.95 4.85 9.48
N ASN A 47 -2.27 5.10 9.46
CA ASN A 47 -3.07 5.45 10.62
C ASN A 47 -3.80 4.24 11.25
N MET A 48 -3.52 3.02 10.77
CA MET A 48 -3.99 1.78 11.36
C MET A 48 -3.09 1.35 12.52
N GLN A 49 -3.69 0.91 13.61
CA GLN A 49 -2.97 0.43 14.78
C GLN A 49 -2.01 -0.72 14.43
N GLY A 50 -0.76 -0.60 14.89
CA GLY A 50 0.27 -1.62 14.65
C GLY A 50 0.99 -1.49 13.30
N LEU A 51 0.53 -0.62 12.39
CA LEU A 51 1.19 -0.34 11.13
C LEU A 51 1.94 0.99 11.20
N ASN A 52 3.24 0.94 11.52
CA ASN A 52 4.10 2.10 11.36
C ASN A 52 4.49 2.28 9.87
N ALA A 53 5.13 3.42 9.55
CA ALA A 53 5.52 3.72 8.18
C ALA A 53 6.55 2.73 7.57
N VAL A 54 7.26 1.92 8.35
CA VAL A 54 8.11 0.86 7.79
C VAL A 54 7.25 -0.35 7.42
N ARG A 55 6.33 -0.75 8.31
CA ARG A 55 5.40 -1.86 8.07
C ARG A 55 4.49 -1.60 6.88
N VAL A 56 4.02 -0.37 6.71
CA VAL A 56 3.23 -0.01 5.52
C VAL A 56 4.04 -0.13 4.22
N GLU A 57 5.34 0.16 4.24
CA GLU A 57 6.20 -0.07 3.06
C GLU A 57 6.29 -1.57 2.73
N GLU A 58 6.54 -2.41 3.74
CA GLU A 58 6.60 -3.86 3.61
C GLU A 58 5.28 -4.42 3.04
N VAL A 59 4.14 -3.92 3.53
CA VAL A 59 2.80 -4.24 3.03
C VAL A 59 2.68 -3.95 1.53
N ILE A 60 3.05 -2.74 1.11
CA ILE A 60 2.92 -2.30 -0.28
C ILE A 60 3.85 -3.12 -1.19
N ILE A 61 5.08 -3.39 -0.76
CA ILE A 61 6.04 -4.21 -1.51
C ILE A 61 5.54 -5.65 -1.67
N CYS A 62 4.97 -6.24 -0.62
CA CYS A 62 4.39 -7.58 -0.68
C CYS A 62 3.20 -7.65 -1.67
N LEU A 63 2.30 -6.66 -1.59
CA LEU A 63 1.18 -6.54 -2.53
C LEU A 63 1.66 -6.41 -3.99
N TYR A 64 2.69 -5.61 -4.24
CA TYR A 64 3.30 -5.48 -5.56
C TYR A 64 3.87 -6.81 -6.07
N LYS A 65 4.67 -7.51 -5.26
CA LYS A 65 5.26 -8.82 -5.63
C LYS A 65 4.20 -9.87 -5.98
N TRP A 66 3.02 -9.82 -5.37
CA TRP A 66 1.93 -10.75 -5.67
C TRP A 66 1.13 -10.37 -6.92
N LEU A 67 0.76 -9.09 -7.01
CA LEU A 67 -0.21 -8.61 -8.00
C LEU A 67 0.45 -8.30 -9.34
N ASN A 68 1.60 -7.66 -9.33
CA ASN A 68 2.27 -7.16 -10.53
C ASN A 68 3.81 -7.22 -10.40
N PRO A 69 4.40 -8.41 -10.16
CA PRO A 69 5.84 -8.50 -10.04
C PRO A 69 6.53 -8.23 -11.38
N ASN A 70 7.42 -7.25 -11.40
CA ASN A 70 8.33 -7.00 -12.52
C ASN A 70 9.74 -7.52 -12.21
N THR A 71 9.81 -8.79 -11.83
CA THR A 71 11.00 -9.40 -11.21
C THR A 71 12.27 -9.23 -12.04
N ALA A 72 12.19 -9.37 -13.37
CA ALA A 72 13.35 -9.21 -14.24
C ALA A 72 13.94 -7.78 -14.20
N ILE A 73 13.06 -6.76 -14.17
CA ILE A 73 13.49 -5.36 -14.06
C ILE A 73 13.99 -5.07 -12.65
N ASP A 74 13.30 -5.58 -11.62
CA ASP A 74 13.70 -5.40 -10.23
C ASP A 74 15.09 -6.00 -9.95
N GLU A 75 15.37 -7.21 -10.46
CA GLU A 75 16.67 -7.87 -10.36
C GLU A 75 17.76 -7.14 -11.16
N ALA A 76 17.45 -6.69 -12.37
CA ALA A 76 18.40 -5.92 -13.18
C ALA A 76 18.77 -4.59 -12.49
N ILE A 77 17.81 -3.92 -11.85
CA ILE A 77 18.05 -2.71 -11.05
C ILE A 77 18.87 -3.03 -9.80
N TYR A 78 18.53 -4.10 -9.07
CA TYR A 78 19.24 -4.50 -7.85
C TYR A 78 20.72 -4.82 -8.12
N ASN A 79 20.98 -5.53 -9.21
CA ASN A 79 22.34 -5.87 -9.65
C ASN A 79 23.08 -4.71 -10.34
N GLY A 80 22.48 -3.52 -10.44
CA GLY A 80 23.08 -2.35 -11.09
C GLY A 80 23.24 -2.47 -12.61
N MET A 81 22.61 -3.46 -13.23
CA MET A 81 22.65 -3.70 -14.68
C MET A 81 21.76 -2.74 -15.47
N MET A 82 20.79 -2.11 -14.80
CA MET A 82 19.85 -1.17 -15.41
C MET A 82 19.48 -0.06 -14.44
N SER A 83 19.34 1.16 -14.97
CA SER A 83 18.74 2.27 -14.24
C SER A 83 17.21 2.17 -14.25
N GLN A 84 16.58 2.66 -13.18
CA GLN A 84 15.14 2.80 -13.03
C GLN A 84 14.45 3.31 -14.33
N PRO A 85 13.65 2.47 -15.04
CA PRO A 85 13.03 2.86 -16.30
C PRO A 85 11.70 3.62 -16.14
N PHE A 86 11.07 3.56 -14.96
CA PHE A 86 9.75 4.15 -14.74
C PHE A 86 9.80 5.68 -14.71
N LEU A 87 8.91 6.33 -15.45
CA LEU A 87 8.83 7.79 -15.52
C LEU A 87 8.03 8.36 -14.35
N TYR A 88 8.68 9.15 -13.48
CA TYR A 88 8.01 9.75 -12.32
C TYR A 88 7.07 10.90 -12.67
N THR A 89 7.45 11.72 -13.67
CA THR A 89 6.73 12.96 -13.97
C THR A 89 5.28 12.74 -14.43
N PRO A 90 4.98 11.80 -15.34
CA PRO A 90 3.60 11.54 -15.76
C PRO A 90 2.74 11.07 -14.58
N TRP A 91 3.24 10.10 -13.82
CA TRP A 91 2.53 9.54 -12.67
C TRP A 91 2.23 10.61 -11.61
N ARG A 92 3.18 11.51 -11.32
CA ARG A 92 2.98 12.63 -10.38
C ARG A 92 2.02 13.70 -10.89
N LYS A 93 1.83 13.85 -12.20
CA LYS A 93 0.85 14.78 -12.76
C LYS A 93 -0.58 14.27 -12.56
N GLU A 94 -0.77 12.96 -12.63
CA GLU A 94 -2.05 12.29 -12.36
C GLU A 94 -2.33 12.27 -10.85
N HIS A 95 -1.32 11.98 -10.03
CA HIS A 95 -1.43 11.86 -8.57
C HIS A 95 -0.85 13.10 -7.88
N LYS A 96 -1.50 14.26 -8.07
CA LYS A 96 -1.05 15.54 -7.48
C LYS A 96 -1.21 15.56 -5.97
N ASP A 97 -2.35 15.09 -5.49
CA ASP A 97 -2.63 15.04 -4.05
C ASP A 97 -2.09 13.73 -3.46
N LEU A 98 -1.05 13.87 -2.63
CA LEU A 98 -0.40 12.75 -1.97
C LEU A 98 -1.25 12.10 -0.88
N ALA A 99 -2.19 12.85 -0.29
CA ALA A 99 -3.05 12.34 0.77
C ALA A 99 -4.17 11.45 0.22
N ALA A 100 -4.58 11.67 -1.03
CA ALA A 100 -5.63 10.90 -1.69
C ALA A 100 -5.15 9.59 -2.34
N ILE A 101 -3.83 9.38 -2.48
CA ILE A 101 -3.28 8.22 -3.17
C ILE A 101 -3.67 6.93 -2.45
N LYS A 102 -4.25 6.00 -3.21
CA LYS A 102 -4.60 4.67 -2.72
C LYS A 102 -3.44 3.70 -2.89
N VAL A 103 -3.44 2.64 -2.10
CA VAL A 103 -2.46 1.55 -2.22
C VAL A 103 -2.53 0.92 -3.62
N GLY A 104 -3.74 0.77 -4.16
CA GLY A 104 -3.98 0.26 -5.51
C GLY A 104 -3.31 1.11 -6.60
N ASP A 105 -3.34 2.43 -6.47
CA ASP A 105 -2.72 3.35 -7.44
C ASP A 105 -1.21 3.14 -7.54
N LEU A 106 -0.56 2.76 -6.43
CA LEU A 106 0.86 2.40 -6.44
C LEU A 106 1.08 1.03 -7.07
N VAL A 107 0.45 -0.03 -6.54
CA VAL A 107 0.85 -1.41 -6.89
C VAL A 107 0.28 -1.91 -8.22
N LEU A 108 -0.84 -1.35 -8.68
CA LEU A 108 -1.48 -1.76 -9.94
C LEU A 108 -1.05 -0.93 -11.15
N THR A 109 -0.20 0.09 -10.95
CA THR A 109 0.31 0.90 -12.06
C THR A 109 1.09 0.03 -13.06
N PRO A 110 0.74 0.04 -14.35
CA PRO A 110 1.44 -0.75 -15.36
C PRO A 110 2.92 -0.37 -15.47
N GLY A 111 3.79 -1.37 -15.54
CA GLY A 111 5.23 -1.16 -15.71
C GLY A 111 5.94 -0.55 -14.50
N ILE A 112 5.26 -0.38 -13.36
CA ILE A 112 5.91 0.03 -12.12
C ILE A 112 6.89 -1.05 -11.65
N ASN A 113 7.91 -0.62 -10.93
CA ASN A 113 8.90 -1.48 -10.32
C ASN A 113 9.08 -1.13 -8.84
N MET A 114 9.81 -1.96 -8.10
CA MET A 114 9.97 -1.81 -6.66
C MET A 114 10.60 -0.46 -6.28
N LYS A 115 11.64 -0.02 -7.01
CA LYS A 115 12.35 1.24 -6.71
C LYS A 115 11.51 2.48 -7.01
N ALA A 116 10.61 2.44 -8.00
CA ALA A 116 9.59 3.48 -8.19
C ALA A 116 8.61 3.54 -7.03
N ILE A 117 8.10 2.37 -6.59
CA ILE A 117 7.18 2.29 -5.45
C ILE A 117 7.82 2.90 -4.21
N GLN A 118 9.07 2.54 -3.90
CA GLN A 118 9.80 3.10 -2.77
C GLN A 118 9.98 4.62 -2.90
N HIS A 119 10.32 5.12 -4.10
CA HIS A 119 10.45 6.55 -4.35
C HIS A 119 9.14 7.31 -4.09
N PHE A 120 8.00 6.80 -4.57
CA PHE A 120 6.70 7.42 -4.33
C PHE A 120 6.26 7.29 -2.88
N TYR A 121 6.48 6.12 -2.28
CA TYR A 121 6.18 5.87 -0.88
C TYR A 121 6.93 6.83 0.03
N ASP A 122 8.21 7.07 -0.23
CA ASP A 122 9.01 8.05 0.51
C ASP A 122 8.43 9.47 0.44
N ALA A 123 7.94 9.87 -0.74
CA ALA A 123 7.30 11.16 -0.91
C ALA A 123 5.97 11.24 -0.14
N ILE A 124 5.16 10.18 -0.18
CA ILE A 124 3.88 10.07 0.53
C ILE A 124 4.11 10.08 2.05
N ARG A 125 5.06 9.27 2.52
CA ARG A 125 5.48 9.19 3.93
C ARG A 125 5.91 10.56 4.47
N LYS A 126 6.73 11.29 3.70
CA LYS A 126 7.15 12.65 4.07
C LYS A 126 5.97 13.63 4.13
N ALA A 127 5.00 13.50 3.23
CA ALA A 127 3.80 14.33 3.25
C ALA A 127 2.91 13.98 4.46
N PHE A 128 2.76 12.70 4.79
CA PHE A 128 1.99 12.23 5.94
C PHE A 128 2.51 12.80 7.25
N PHE A 129 3.81 12.69 7.52
CA PHE A 129 4.41 13.22 8.75
C PHE A 129 4.31 14.75 8.89
N LYS A 130 4.08 15.47 7.79
CA LYS A 130 3.84 16.91 7.78
C LYS A 130 2.35 17.28 7.83
N SER A 131 1.47 16.31 7.64
CA SER A 131 0.02 16.53 7.63
C SER A 131 -0.54 16.57 9.04
N GLU A 132 -1.71 17.20 9.20
CA GLU A 132 -2.47 17.19 10.45
C GLU A 132 -3.06 15.81 10.78
N GLU A 133 -3.08 14.89 9.81
CA GLU A 133 -3.54 13.51 10.02
C GLU A 133 -2.53 12.66 10.81
N TYR A 134 -1.27 13.11 10.94
CA TYR A 134 -0.25 12.41 11.71
C TYR A 134 -0.30 12.79 13.19
N ASN A 135 -0.45 11.77 14.05
CA ASN A 135 -0.35 11.92 15.49
C ASN A 135 0.62 10.89 16.07
N TRP A 136 1.69 11.36 16.70
CA TRP A 136 2.71 10.49 17.27
C TRP A 136 2.25 9.70 18.50
N ARG A 137 1.16 10.12 19.16
CA ARG A 137 0.63 9.46 20.37
C ARG A 137 -0.40 8.38 20.09
N TRP A 138 -1.17 8.52 19.01
CA TRP A 138 -2.34 7.67 18.76
C TRP A 138 -2.51 7.39 17.28
N TYR A 139 -2.84 6.13 16.95
CA TYR A 139 -3.36 5.76 15.65
C TYR A 139 -4.85 6.14 15.55
N LYS A 140 -5.30 6.52 14.36
CA LYS A 140 -6.69 6.94 14.10
C LYS A 140 -7.67 5.76 14.10
N PHE A 141 -7.22 4.58 13.65
CA PHE A 141 -8.06 3.40 13.49
C PHE A 141 -7.46 2.19 14.20
N ARG A 142 -8.25 1.51 15.05
CA ARG A 142 -7.80 0.30 15.74
C ARG A 142 -7.95 -0.96 14.88
N ASN A 143 -8.94 -0.97 13.99
CA ASN A 143 -9.24 -2.10 13.12
C ASN A 143 -10.04 -1.65 11.88
N ARG A 144 -10.23 -2.58 10.95
CA ARG A 144 -10.96 -2.34 9.70
C ARG A 144 -12.41 -1.89 9.92
N SER A 145 -13.09 -2.36 10.97
CA SER A 145 -14.48 -1.99 11.24
C SER A 145 -14.62 -0.51 11.60
N GLU A 146 -13.69 0.03 12.38
CA GLU A 146 -13.62 1.45 12.68
C GLU A 146 -13.34 2.28 11.42
N TYR A 147 -12.40 1.84 10.60
CA TYR A 147 -12.10 2.49 9.32
C TYR A 147 -13.33 2.57 8.40
N VAL A 148 -14.09 1.48 8.27
CA VAL A 148 -15.31 1.48 7.43
C VAL A 148 -16.42 2.35 8.01
N THR A 149 -16.54 2.40 9.34
CA THR A 149 -17.50 3.30 9.99
C THR A 149 -17.12 4.76 9.74
N TYR A 150 -15.82 5.07 9.78
CA TYR A 150 -15.29 6.38 9.45
C TYR A 150 -15.59 6.78 7.99
N LEU A 151 -15.30 5.89 7.03
CA LEU A 151 -15.60 6.13 5.62
C LEU A 151 -17.08 6.43 5.41
N ARG A 152 -17.98 5.59 5.95
CA ARG A 152 -19.43 5.80 5.83
C ARG A 152 -19.88 7.16 6.35
N LYS A 153 -19.36 7.59 7.49
CA LYS A 153 -19.70 8.90 8.07
C LYS A 153 -19.20 10.07 7.23
N HIS A 154 -18.06 9.90 6.55
CA HIS A 154 -17.51 10.92 5.66
C HIS A 154 -18.19 10.92 4.28
N GLU A 155 -18.63 9.78 3.77
CA GLU A 155 -19.46 9.66 2.56
C GLU A 155 -20.88 10.20 2.77
N GLU A 156 -21.44 10.09 3.98
CA GLU A 156 -22.77 10.64 4.32
C GLU A 156 -22.73 12.17 4.60
N ALA A 157 -21.53 12.78 4.69
CA ALA A 157 -21.33 14.19 5.00
C ALA A 157 -20.94 15.06 3.78
N GLU A 158 -20.69 14.44 2.62
CA GLU A 158 -20.54 15.09 1.30
C GLU A 158 -21.85 15.06 0.51
#